data_AF-Q382L7-F1
#
_entry.id   AF-Q382L7-F1
#
_cell.length_a   1.000
_cell.length_b   1.000
_cell.length_c   1.000
_cell.angle_alpha   90.00
_cell.angle_beta   90.00
_cell.angle_gamma   90.00
#
_symmetry.space_group_name_H-M   'P 1'
#
loop_
_entity.id
_entity.type
_entity.pdbx_description
1 polymer ?
#
loop_
_entity_poly.entity_id
_entity_poly.type
_entity_poly.pdbx_seq_one_letter_code
_entity_poly.pdbx_strand_id
1 'polypeptide(L)'
;MRERQMYFKVEESDLPLCMMRGITNMKSKEKHDSVFEGLNSKCFTCGTASNNTSEACTITLASPLRVYVSLHKLETTVAEEAAVNLLTFQAPSSGFCPSIPPPPLYTLFDLHLRFVDISSDTTLNSKAMSLTLWFQPHHENARNLKLLVVAAFANVPVTVKACEYGRENETEEYRRNCSPCCRYPVLQTEDGCIFESNAIVRHIARLDKSGSFLYGRTPFEGSQVDMWLDFAATELDTAAKPFGLNIYRGVPIPVDAMDSVHEVFGGLETWLETRTFLVGERLTVADICVAFALQFHYRANAAEGEALTKKYRNVYRLYNTVMQQPKTVEVLKSQGATFGPVKAKKAEQQAPKAEKAPKPAPKDDDDDDVPKEKKKPNPLDELPPSPFVLDAFKREYSNNDTRTVAAPYFFQNYDAAGYTSFWCRYKYNEDNKMQFMTANLVRGWFQRMEHTRKYAFGVALIIGEEKKHDIVALWVFRGKGMPEIVKDVEDTELFDWEEIPDVSAQRERITDYLCWEGPTIPKPVLEGRVFK
;
A
#
# COMPACT_ATOMS: atom_id res chain seq x y z
N MET A 1 14.65 -48.10 -2.41
CA MET A 1 14.82 -48.72 -3.75
C MET A 1 13.56 -48.53 -4.59
N ARG A 2 13.60 -47.55 -5.49
CA ARG A 2 12.88 -47.41 -6.77
C ARG A 2 13.09 -45.96 -7.18
N GLU A 3 14.22 -45.71 -7.85
CA GLU A 3 14.53 -44.45 -8.50
C GLU A 3 13.52 -44.17 -9.61
N ARG A 4 12.94 -42.96 -9.61
CA ARG A 4 12.35 -42.36 -10.80
C ARG A 4 13.09 -41.06 -11.05
N GLN A 5 13.95 -41.08 -12.06
CA GLN A 5 14.52 -39.88 -12.66
C GLN A 5 13.38 -39.14 -13.40
N MET A 6 13.09 -37.91 -12.99
CA MET A 6 12.36 -36.95 -13.81
C MET A 6 13.32 -35.83 -14.20
N TYR A 7 13.53 -35.69 -15.50
CA TYR A 7 14.21 -34.57 -16.12
C TYR A 7 13.23 -33.40 -16.19
N PHE A 8 13.59 -32.25 -15.64
CA PHE A 8 12.91 -30.99 -15.91
C PHE A 8 13.83 -30.07 -16.72
N LYS A 9 13.33 -29.70 -17.90
CA LYS A 9 13.85 -28.67 -18.79
C LYS A 9 13.21 -27.37 -18.34
N VAL A 10 14.00 -26.42 -17.85
CA VAL A 10 13.54 -25.07 -17.51
C VAL A 10 13.92 -24.14 -18.65
N GLU A 11 12.92 -23.48 -19.21
CA GLU A 11 13.06 -22.44 -20.22
C GLU A 11 13.55 -21.14 -19.57
N GLU A 12 14.62 -20.56 -20.14
CA GLU A 12 15.12 -19.22 -19.82
C GLU A 12 14.20 -18.16 -20.41
N SER A 13 13.53 -17.38 -19.57
CA SER A 13 13.14 -16.00 -19.89
C SER A 13 12.99 -15.19 -18.61
N ASP A 14 13.58 -13.98 -18.64
CA ASP A 14 13.46 -12.87 -17.68
C ASP A 14 14.57 -12.72 -16.62
N LEU A 15 15.79 -12.40 -17.09
CA LEU A 15 16.79 -11.62 -16.35
C LEU A 15 17.45 -10.60 -17.31
N PRO A 16 17.68 -9.32 -16.93
CA PRO A 16 18.13 -8.29 -17.86
C PRO A 16 19.61 -8.42 -18.18
N LEU A 17 19.91 -8.57 -19.47
CA LEU A 17 21.25 -8.54 -20.08
C LEU A 17 21.88 -7.15 -19.98
N CYS A 18 23.02 -7.07 -19.29
CA CYS A 18 24.03 -6.05 -19.54
C CYS A 18 25.43 -6.67 -19.45
N MET A 19 25.83 -7.42 -20.50
CA MET A 19 27.17 -7.49 -21.11
C MET A 19 27.23 -8.70 -22.05
N MET A 20 27.06 -8.46 -23.35
CA MET A 20 27.34 -9.45 -24.39
C MET A 20 28.19 -8.80 -25.49
N ARG A 21 29.36 -9.38 -25.78
CA ARG A 21 30.03 -9.51 -27.09
C ARG A 21 31.37 -10.26 -26.88
N GLY A 22 31.64 -11.40 -27.50
CA GLY A 22 30.81 -12.15 -28.40
C GLY A 22 31.45 -13.44 -28.96
N ILE A 23 30.61 -14.08 -29.76
CA ILE A 23 30.86 -14.89 -30.96
C ILE A 23 31.35 -16.34 -30.76
N THR A 24 30.38 -17.19 -31.10
CA THR A 24 30.26 -18.63 -31.31
C THR A 24 31.19 -19.29 -32.35
N ASN A 25 31.18 -20.63 -32.25
CA ASN A 25 31.58 -21.69 -33.20
C ASN A 25 33.05 -22.13 -33.21
N MET A 26 33.29 -23.37 -32.74
CA MET A 26 33.80 -24.43 -33.64
C MET A 26 33.65 -25.84 -33.05
N LYS A 27 33.36 -26.77 -33.97
CA LYS A 27 33.23 -28.21 -33.79
C LYS A 27 34.60 -28.89 -33.61
N SER A 28 34.60 -29.94 -32.80
CA SER A 28 35.30 -31.23 -32.97
C SER A 28 36.82 -31.32 -33.18
N LYS A 29 37.39 -32.26 -32.39
CA LYS A 29 38.59 -33.12 -32.59
C LYS A 29 39.96 -32.63 -32.11
N GLU A 30 40.32 -33.20 -30.95
CA GLU A 30 41.50 -34.05 -30.68
C GLU A 30 42.94 -33.60 -31.03
N LYS A 31 43.73 -33.55 -29.94
CA LYS A 31 45.09 -34.07 -29.71
C LYS A 31 46.34 -33.22 -30.03
N HIS A 32 46.99 -32.89 -28.91
CA HIS A 32 48.43 -32.95 -28.55
C HIS A 32 49.50 -32.15 -29.31
N ASP A 33 50.07 -31.23 -28.51
CA ASP A 33 51.48 -30.94 -28.23
C ASP A 33 52.44 -30.29 -29.24
N SER A 34 53.17 -29.33 -28.65
CA SER A 34 54.41 -28.65 -29.06
C SER A 34 54.26 -27.49 -30.06
N VAL A 35 55.00 -26.37 -30.04
CA VAL A 35 56.04 -25.78 -29.19
C VAL A 35 56.29 -24.35 -29.79
N PHE A 36 56.49 -23.35 -28.94
CA PHE A 36 57.23 -22.07 -29.14
C PHE A 36 56.64 -20.80 -29.84
N GLU A 37 56.70 -19.73 -29.03
CA GLU A 37 57.13 -18.33 -29.28
C GLU A 37 56.22 -17.29 -29.97
N GLY A 38 56.00 -16.18 -29.24
CA GLY A 38 55.44 -14.93 -29.75
C GLY A 38 54.91 -13.96 -28.68
N LEU A 39 55.84 -13.22 -28.04
CA LEU A 39 55.66 -12.06 -27.14
C LEU A 39 54.42 -11.17 -27.37
N ASN A 40 53.69 -10.77 -26.31
CA ASN A 40 53.95 -9.50 -25.60
C ASN A 40 52.97 -9.22 -24.45
N SER A 41 53.54 -8.66 -23.39
CA SER A 41 53.03 -8.28 -22.07
C SER A 41 51.97 -7.18 -22.02
N LYS A 42 51.02 -7.26 -21.06
CA LYS A 42 50.67 -6.19 -20.11
C LYS A 42 49.63 -6.65 -19.06
N CYS A 43 49.89 -6.25 -17.81
CA CYS A 43 49.00 -6.23 -16.65
C CYS A 43 48.74 -7.53 -15.87
N PHE A 44 49.74 -7.99 -15.10
CA PHE A 44 49.55 -8.48 -13.73
C PHE A 44 50.84 -8.20 -12.93
N THR A 45 50.74 -7.40 -11.88
CA THR A 45 51.78 -7.28 -10.84
C THR A 45 51.25 -7.90 -9.56
N CYS A 46 51.83 -9.03 -9.18
CA CYS A 46 51.79 -9.57 -7.83
C CYS A 46 53.05 -9.06 -7.11
N GLY A 47 52.88 -8.48 -5.94
CA GLY A 47 53.96 -8.10 -5.03
C GLY A 47 53.62 -8.58 -3.63
N THR A 48 54.32 -9.59 -3.15
CA THR A 48 54.35 -10.01 -1.75
C THR A 48 55.53 -9.32 -1.05
N ALA A 49 55.27 -8.57 0.02
CA ALA A 49 55.88 -8.74 1.36
C ALA A 49 55.80 -7.48 2.24
N SER A 50 55.45 -7.73 3.50
CA SER A 50 55.71 -6.97 4.73
C SER A 50 55.12 -5.55 4.87
N ASN A 51 54.09 -5.40 5.69
CA ASN A 51 54.26 -4.95 7.07
C ASN A 51 52.94 -4.95 7.85
N ASN A 52 53.08 -5.20 9.15
CA ASN A 52 52.06 -5.10 10.19
C ASN A 52 51.21 -3.84 10.07
N THR A 53 49.89 -4.00 9.94
CA THR A 53 48.87 -3.18 10.61
C THR A 53 47.54 -3.90 10.50
N SER A 54 46.82 -3.95 11.61
CA SER A 54 45.45 -4.44 11.73
C SER A 54 44.51 -3.69 10.78
N GLU A 55 44.05 -4.35 9.72
CA GLU A 55 42.90 -3.88 8.95
C GLU A 55 41.72 -4.82 9.22
N ALA A 56 40.73 -4.28 9.93
CA ALA A 56 39.41 -4.88 10.05
C ALA A 56 38.74 -4.85 8.67
N CYS A 57 38.71 -6.01 8.00
CA CYS A 57 37.85 -6.22 6.83
C CYS A 57 36.39 -6.08 7.26
N THR A 58 35.80 -4.93 7.00
CA THR A 58 34.37 -4.68 7.18
C THR A 58 33.65 -5.15 5.92
N ILE A 59 33.10 -6.35 5.96
CA ILE A 59 32.19 -6.85 4.91
C ILE A 59 30.83 -6.20 5.16
N THR A 60 30.42 -5.30 4.27
CA THR A 60 29.09 -4.71 4.28
C THR A 60 28.15 -5.66 3.53
N LEU A 61 27.30 -6.39 4.26
CA LEU A 61 26.24 -7.20 3.68
C LEU A 61 25.07 -6.29 3.28
N ALA A 62 24.68 -6.34 2.01
CA ALA A 62 23.41 -5.78 1.55
C ALA A 62 22.28 -6.71 2.02
N SER A 63 21.31 -6.15 2.74
CA SER A 63 20.09 -6.74 3.32
C SER A 63 20.22 -7.44 4.70
N PRO A 64 19.26 -7.21 5.63
CA PRO A 64 19.25 -7.86 6.94
C PRO A 64 18.67 -9.29 6.83
N LEU A 65 19.55 -10.28 6.93
CA LEU A 65 19.15 -11.68 7.18
C LEU A 65 18.59 -11.81 8.60
N ARG A 66 17.29 -12.10 8.71
CA ARG A 66 16.70 -12.61 9.97
C ARG A 66 17.10 -14.07 10.13
N VAL A 67 17.92 -14.35 11.14
CA VAL A 67 18.19 -15.71 11.61
C VAL A 67 17.03 -16.14 12.50
N TYR A 68 16.24 -17.12 12.05
CA TYR A 68 15.28 -17.83 12.90
C TYR A 68 16.00 -18.98 13.59
N VAL A 69 16.16 -18.89 14.91
CA VAL A 69 16.58 -20.03 15.73
C VAL A 69 15.31 -20.83 16.05
N SER A 70 15.09 -21.95 15.35
CA SER A 70 14.05 -22.91 15.71
C SER A 70 14.57 -23.81 16.83
N LEU A 71 14.08 -23.60 18.04
CA LEU A 71 14.25 -24.55 19.14
C LEU A 71 13.23 -25.68 18.95
N HIS A 72 13.65 -26.77 18.32
CA HIS A 72 12.90 -28.03 18.42
C HIS A 72 12.97 -28.55 19.85
N LYS A 73 11.89 -28.32 20.60
CA LYS A 73 11.69 -28.90 21.93
C LYS A 73 11.34 -30.37 21.74
N LEU A 74 12.30 -31.25 22.06
CA LEU A 74 12.03 -32.65 22.35
C LEU A 74 11.24 -32.71 23.65
N GLU A 75 10.15 -33.48 23.62
CA GLU A 75 9.32 -33.81 24.78
C GLU A 75 10.19 -34.40 25.90
N THR A 76 10.21 -33.75 27.06
CA THR A 76 9.93 -34.37 28.37
C THR A 76 9.99 -33.31 29.48
N THR A 77 9.04 -33.47 30.40
CA THR A 77 8.76 -32.76 31.64
C THR A 77 9.97 -32.38 32.50
N VAL A 78 10.05 -31.13 32.98
CA VAL A 78 9.96 -30.70 34.40
C VAL A 78 9.91 -29.16 34.41
N ALA A 79 9.05 -28.60 35.26
CA ALA A 79 8.83 -27.18 35.46
C ALA A 79 10.00 -26.49 36.17
N GLU A 80 10.39 -25.30 35.71
CA GLU A 80 10.78 -24.17 36.57
C GLU A 80 10.86 -22.88 35.72
N GLU A 81 10.14 -21.85 36.18
CA GLU A 81 10.16 -20.49 35.65
C GLU A 81 11.46 -19.79 36.05
N ALA A 82 12.16 -19.19 35.10
CA ALA A 82 13.14 -18.14 35.39
C ALA A 82 13.23 -17.14 34.23
N ALA A 83 13.16 -15.87 34.62
CA ALA A 83 12.97 -14.69 33.78
C ALA A 83 14.14 -14.39 32.83
N VAL A 84 13.82 -13.93 31.63
CA VAL A 84 14.78 -13.28 30.72
C VAL A 84 14.72 -11.77 30.95
N ASN A 85 15.70 -11.24 31.68
CA ASN A 85 15.99 -9.82 31.74
C ASN A 85 17.13 -9.47 30.78
N LEU A 86 16.89 -8.43 29.98
CA LEU A 86 17.87 -7.71 29.17
C LEU A 86 19.11 -7.32 30.00
N LEU A 87 20.30 -7.62 29.50
CA LEU A 87 21.53 -6.92 29.89
C LEU A 87 22.35 -6.54 28.66
N THR A 88 22.29 -5.25 28.36
CA THR A 88 23.31 -4.46 27.65
C THR A 88 24.65 -4.52 28.37
N PHE A 89 25.75 -4.72 27.65
CA PHE A 89 27.11 -4.46 28.16
C PHE A 89 27.82 -3.44 27.26
N GLN A 90 28.10 -2.26 27.84
CA GLN A 90 29.15 -1.35 27.41
C GLN A 90 30.48 -1.79 28.04
N ALA A 91 31.56 -1.69 27.28
CA ALA A 91 32.93 -1.83 27.78
C ALA A 91 33.38 -0.58 28.54
N PRO A 92 34.36 -0.72 29.45
CA PRO A 92 35.46 0.24 29.45
C PRO A 92 36.85 -0.40 29.55
N SER A 93 37.81 0.44 29.19
CA SER A 93 39.23 0.25 28.94
C SER A 93 40.14 -0.03 30.15
N SER A 94 41.26 -0.68 29.81
CA SER A 94 42.62 -0.55 30.37
C SER A 94 42.96 -1.18 31.73
N GLY A 95 44.04 -1.98 31.72
CA GLY A 95 45.00 -2.04 32.83
C GLY A 95 45.41 -3.43 33.31
N PHE A 96 46.64 -3.81 32.97
CA PHE A 96 47.52 -4.76 33.68
C PHE A 96 47.27 -6.28 33.61
N CYS A 97 48.26 -6.96 33.03
CA CYS A 97 48.55 -8.39 33.17
C CYS A 97 49.79 -8.52 34.07
N PRO A 98 49.87 -9.52 34.95
CA PRO A 98 50.92 -10.52 34.73
C PRO A 98 50.53 -11.97 35.07
N SER A 99 51.06 -12.88 34.22
CA SER A 99 51.47 -14.26 34.49
C SER A 99 50.49 -15.24 35.16
N ILE A 100 49.83 -16.06 34.33
CA ILE A 100 49.22 -17.35 34.72
C ILE A 100 49.75 -18.43 33.74
N PRO A 101 50.17 -19.62 34.22
CA PRO A 101 50.81 -20.67 33.42
C PRO A 101 49.82 -21.36 32.46
N PRO A 102 50.30 -22.09 31.43
CA PRO A 102 49.43 -22.62 30.37
C PRO A 102 48.53 -23.73 30.92
N PRO A 103 47.24 -23.79 30.51
CA PRO A 103 46.38 -24.91 30.86
C PRO A 103 46.70 -26.14 30.00
N PRO A 104 46.37 -27.35 30.48
CA PRO A 104 46.67 -28.59 29.78
C PRO A 104 45.81 -28.74 28.52
N LEU A 105 46.34 -29.52 27.58
CA LEU A 105 45.73 -30.02 26.35
C LEU A 105 44.20 -30.18 26.47
N TYR A 106 43.45 -29.20 25.98
CA TYR A 106 42.02 -29.36 25.74
C TYR A 106 41.82 -30.08 24.41
N THR A 107 41.25 -31.27 24.56
CA THR A 107 40.34 -31.93 23.62
C THR A 107 39.85 -31.02 22.50
N LEU A 108 40.09 -31.46 21.26
CA LEU A 108 39.40 -31.02 20.06
C LEU A 108 37.88 -31.04 20.34
N PHE A 109 37.32 -29.87 20.65
CA PHE A 109 35.91 -29.63 20.37
C PHE A 109 35.81 -29.59 18.86
N ASP A 110 35.41 -30.73 18.32
CA ASP A 110 34.90 -30.88 16.98
C ASP A 110 33.68 -29.96 16.89
N LEU A 111 33.92 -28.69 16.52
CA LEU A 111 32.90 -27.74 16.17
C LEU A 111 32.32 -28.24 14.83
N HIS A 112 31.48 -29.27 14.93
CA HIS A 112 30.58 -29.67 13.87
C HIS A 112 29.61 -28.51 13.64
N LEU A 113 30.09 -27.51 12.90
CA LEU A 113 29.28 -26.71 12.02
C LEU A 113 28.66 -27.71 11.03
N ARG A 114 27.55 -28.31 11.43
CA ARG A 114 26.60 -28.85 10.47
C ARG A 114 26.12 -27.64 9.68
N PHE A 115 26.80 -27.39 8.58
CA PHE A 115 26.17 -26.83 7.40
C PHE A 115 25.05 -27.80 7.07
N VAL A 116 23.86 -27.55 7.63
CA VAL A 116 22.64 -28.14 7.11
C VAL A 116 22.52 -27.54 5.73
N ASP A 117 22.85 -28.36 4.76
CA ASP A 117 22.62 -28.08 3.36
C ASP A 117 21.09 -28.04 3.18
N ILE A 118 20.49 -26.85 3.32
CA ILE A 118 19.06 -26.58 3.03
C ILE A 118 18.81 -26.64 1.51
N SER A 119 19.64 -27.36 0.76
CA SER A 119 19.44 -27.69 -0.65
C SER A 119 18.85 -29.09 -0.87
N SER A 120 18.52 -29.84 0.20
CA SER A 120 17.94 -31.19 0.10
C SER A 120 16.59 -31.40 0.79
N ASP A 121 15.94 -30.34 1.29
CA ASP A 121 14.57 -30.39 1.83
C ASP A 121 13.57 -29.57 0.98
N THR A 122 13.85 -29.43 -0.31
CA THR A 122 12.90 -28.93 -1.34
C THR A 122 11.79 -29.95 -1.68
N THR A 123 11.59 -30.95 -0.82
CA THR A 123 10.44 -31.88 -0.86
C THR A 123 9.65 -31.89 0.45
N LEU A 124 9.80 -30.87 1.31
CA LEU A 124 8.65 -30.35 2.04
C LEU A 124 7.71 -29.77 0.99
N ASN A 125 6.88 -30.65 0.44
CA ASN A 125 5.69 -30.34 -0.32
C ASN A 125 5.08 -29.11 0.37
N SER A 126 5.16 -27.93 -0.26
CA SER A 126 4.38 -26.80 0.18
C SER A 126 2.93 -27.26 0.00
N LYS A 127 2.35 -27.87 1.04
CA LYS A 127 0.91 -28.05 1.13
C LYS A 127 0.40 -26.63 0.95
N ALA A 128 -0.08 -26.33 -0.25
CA ALA A 128 -0.63 -25.03 -0.53
C ALA A 128 -1.74 -24.84 0.51
N MET A 129 -1.52 -23.94 1.47
CA MET A 129 -2.41 -23.80 2.62
C MET A 129 -3.84 -23.74 2.13
N SER A 130 -4.61 -24.79 2.43
CA SER A 130 -5.94 -24.97 1.88
C SER A 130 -6.90 -24.03 2.60
N LEU A 131 -7.08 -22.83 2.04
CA LEU A 131 -8.06 -21.86 2.53
C LEU A 131 -9.39 -22.08 1.82
N THR A 132 -10.40 -22.51 2.57
CA THR A 132 -11.77 -22.65 2.04
C THR A 132 -12.69 -21.61 2.68
N LEU A 133 -13.27 -20.73 1.88
CA LEU A 133 -14.19 -19.69 2.32
C LEU A 133 -15.64 -20.15 2.12
N TRP A 134 -16.36 -20.28 3.23
CA TRP A 134 -17.73 -20.75 3.31
C TRP A 134 -18.65 -19.53 3.39
N PHE A 135 -19.54 -19.37 2.41
CA PHE A 135 -20.58 -18.34 2.45
C PHE A 135 -21.79 -18.68 1.59
N GLN A 136 -22.91 -18.00 1.85
CA GLN A 136 -24.07 -17.98 0.96
C GLN A 136 -23.82 -17.05 -0.24
N PRO A 137 -23.79 -17.55 -1.49
CA PRO A 137 -23.54 -16.71 -2.66
C PRO A 137 -24.67 -15.70 -2.89
N HIS A 138 -24.32 -14.42 -3.05
CA HIS A 138 -25.24 -13.38 -3.47
C HIS A 138 -24.47 -12.21 -4.08
N HIS A 139 -24.86 -11.77 -5.27
CA HIS A 139 -24.13 -10.77 -6.05
C HIS A 139 -24.16 -9.35 -5.45
N GLU A 140 -25.03 -9.09 -4.48
CA GLU A 140 -25.04 -7.83 -3.71
C GLU A 140 -24.48 -7.97 -2.29
N ASN A 141 -24.00 -9.14 -1.89
CA ASN A 141 -23.46 -9.32 -0.54
C ASN A 141 -22.03 -8.77 -0.45
N ALA A 142 -21.93 -7.47 -0.19
CA ALA A 142 -20.68 -6.74 -0.03
C ALA A 142 -19.72 -7.39 0.99
N ARG A 143 -20.27 -8.02 2.06
CA ARG A 143 -19.48 -8.70 3.09
C ARG A 143 -18.72 -9.92 2.55
N ASN A 144 -19.28 -10.65 1.59
CA ASN A 144 -18.60 -11.79 0.98
C ASN A 144 -17.66 -11.34 -0.15
N LEU A 145 -18.12 -10.40 -0.97
CA LEU A 145 -17.35 -9.88 -2.10
C LEU A 145 -16.03 -9.26 -1.65
N LYS A 146 -16.01 -8.50 -0.53
CA LYS A 146 -14.77 -7.93 0.00
C LYS A 146 -13.72 -9.01 0.32
N LEU A 147 -14.11 -10.20 0.77
CA LEU A 147 -13.17 -11.28 1.11
C LEU A 147 -12.47 -11.83 -0.13
N LEU A 148 -13.23 -11.99 -1.23
CA LEU A 148 -12.69 -12.43 -2.51
C LEU A 148 -11.75 -11.39 -3.12
N VAL A 149 -12.10 -10.11 -2.99
CA VAL A 149 -11.25 -9.00 -3.43
C VAL A 149 -9.95 -8.97 -2.63
N VAL A 150 -10.01 -9.08 -1.30
CA VAL A 150 -8.82 -9.14 -0.44
C VAL A 150 -7.93 -10.33 -0.82
N ALA A 151 -8.51 -11.51 -1.06
CA ALA A 151 -7.75 -12.69 -1.50
C ALA A 151 -7.04 -12.47 -2.85
N ALA A 152 -7.73 -11.86 -3.82
CA ALA A 152 -7.15 -11.53 -5.12
C ALA A 152 -6.00 -10.52 -5.01
N PHE A 153 -6.14 -9.48 -4.18
CA PHE A 153 -5.06 -8.52 -3.94
C PHE A 153 -3.88 -9.17 -3.23
N ALA A 154 -4.13 -9.99 -2.22
CA ALA A 154 -3.11 -10.68 -1.43
C ALA A 154 -2.35 -11.76 -2.21
N ASN A 155 -2.81 -12.11 -3.42
CA ASN A 155 -2.32 -13.27 -4.18
C ASN A 155 -2.40 -14.57 -3.35
N VAL A 156 -3.48 -14.70 -2.59
CA VAL A 156 -3.76 -15.85 -1.73
C VAL A 156 -4.89 -16.66 -2.36
N PRO A 157 -4.65 -17.90 -2.80
CA PRO A 157 -5.70 -18.73 -3.36
C PRO A 157 -6.71 -19.12 -2.27
N VAL A 158 -7.99 -18.91 -2.55
CA VAL A 158 -9.10 -19.26 -1.66
C VAL A 158 -10.14 -20.03 -2.46
N THR A 159 -10.49 -21.22 -1.99
CA THR A 159 -11.57 -22.03 -2.57
C THR A 159 -12.90 -21.59 -1.98
N VAL A 160 -13.89 -21.27 -2.82
CA VAL A 160 -15.24 -20.91 -2.36
C VAL A 160 -16.09 -22.17 -2.18
N LYS A 161 -16.63 -22.36 -0.97
CA LYS A 161 -17.70 -23.32 -0.70
C LYS A 161 -19.02 -22.56 -0.58
N ALA A 162 -19.88 -22.70 -1.58
CA ALA A 162 -21.24 -22.20 -1.51
C ALA A 162 -22.02 -22.95 -0.42
N CYS A 163 -22.74 -22.23 0.43
CA CYS A 163 -23.55 -22.80 1.51
C CYS A 163 -24.97 -22.21 1.50
N GLU A 164 -25.90 -22.90 2.16
CA GLU A 164 -27.28 -22.45 2.35
C GLU A 164 -27.57 -22.23 3.84
N TYR A 165 -28.16 -21.08 4.20
CA TYR A 165 -28.67 -20.91 5.55
C TYR A 165 -29.77 -21.94 5.82
N GLY A 166 -29.69 -22.63 6.96
CA GLY A 166 -30.62 -23.71 7.31
C GLY A 166 -30.10 -25.11 6.98
N ARG A 167 -28.86 -25.23 6.49
CA ARG A 167 -28.22 -26.51 6.19
C ARG A 167 -26.90 -26.68 6.90
N GLU A 168 -25.79 -26.33 6.26
CA GLU A 168 -24.46 -26.64 6.79
C GLU A 168 -24.17 -25.90 8.10
N ASN A 169 -24.78 -24.73 8.30
CA ASN A 169 -24.59 -23.90 9.48
C ASN A 169 -25.40 -24.32 10.71
N GLU A 170 -26.35 -25.26 10.60
CA GLU A 170 -27.23 -25.65 11.71
C GLU A 170 -26.73 -26.81 12.56
N THR A 171 -25.63 -27.46 12.14
CA THR A 171 -25.08 -28.59 12.89
C THR A 171 -24.39 -28.15 14.19
N GLU A 172 -24.43 -29.00 15.21
CA GLU A 172 -23.66 -28.76 16.45
C GLU A 172 -22.16 -28.68 16.19
N GLU A 173 -21.66 -29.43 15.21
CA GLU A 173 -20.26 -29.40 14.79
C GLU A 173 -19.89 -28.01 14.22
N TYR A 174 -20.71 -27.46 13.33
CA TYR A 174 -20.50 -26.11 12.80
C TYR A 174 -20.56 -25.06 13.91
N ARG A 175 -21.53 -25.16 14.83
CA ARG A 175 -21.64 -24.26 15.98
C ARG A 175 -20.38 -24.29 16.85
N ARG A 176 -19.85 -25.49 17.12
CA ARG A 176 -18.69 -25.69 18.00
C ARG A 176 -17.38 -25.27 17.34
N ASN A 177 -17.20 -25.57 16.06
CA ASN A 177 -15.90 -25.48 15.40
C ASN A 177 -15.77 -24.33 14.39
N CYS A 178 -16.88 -23.78 13.90
CA CYS A 178 -16.88 -22.79 12.81
C CYS A 178 -17.37 -21.41 13.25
N SER A 179 -18.60 -21.32 13.74
CA SER A 179 -19.19 -20.06 14.22
C SER A 179 -20.23 -20.33 15.32
N PRO A 180 -20.04 -19.81 16.55
CA PRO A 180 -20.97 -20.06 17.65
C PRO A 180 -22.38 -19.54 17.39
N CYS A 181 -22.51 -18.52 16.53
CA CYS A 181 -23.79 -17.96 16.10
C CYS A 181 -24.36 -18.60 14.83
N CYS A 182 -23.73 -19.66 14.29
CA CYS A 182 -24.16 -20.33 13.06
C CYS A 182 -24.25 -19.38 11.85
N ARG A 183 -23.30 -18.42 11.72
CA ARG A 183 -23.31 -17.40 10.67
C ARG A 183 -22.17 -17.58 9.68
N TYR A 184 -22.45 -17.18 8.44
CA TYR A 184 -21.45 -16.95 7.40
C TYR A 184 -21.02 -15.46 7.36
N PRO A 185 -19.82 -15.14 6.86
CA PRO A 185 -18.80 -16.05 6.30
C PRO A 185 -17.92 -16.74 7.35
N VAL A 186 -17.32 -17.87 6.98
CA VAL A 186 -16.27 -18.58 7.73
C VAL A 186 -15.12 -18.94 6.79
N LEU A 187 -13.88 -18.69 7.20
CA LEU A 187 -12.69 -19.19 6.52
C LEU A 187 -12.18 -20.43 7.26
N GLN A 188 -12.22 -21.58 6.61
CA GLN A 188 -11.60 -22.80 7.09
C GLN A 188 -10.13 -22.83 6.66
N THR A 189 -9.25 -23.02 7.64
CA THR A 189 -7.80 -23.20 7.48
C THR A 189 -7.40 -24.60 7.98
N GLU A 190 -6.12 -24.94 7.87
CA GLU A 190 -5.58 -26.19 8.41
C GLU A 190 -5.56 -26.21 9.95
N ASP A 191 -5.51 -25.03 10.59
CA ASP A 191 -5.44 -24.86 12.04
C ASP A 191 -6.81 -24.65 12.70
N GLY A 192 -7.86 -24.45 11.91
CA GLY A 192 -9.22 -24.21 12.41
C GLY A 192 -10.01 -23.23 11.56
N CYS A 193 -11.16 -22.79 12.07
CA CYS A 193 -12.01 -21.82 11.39
C CYS A 193 -11.84 -20.41 11.96
N ILE A 194 -11.91 -19.42 11.07
CA ILE A 194 -11.96 -18.00 11.40
C ILE A 194 -13.32 -17.46 10.95
N PHE A 195 -14.09 -16.93 11.88
CA PHE A 195 -15.36 -16.24 11.60
C PHE A 195 -15.22 -14.74 11.85
N GLU A 196 -16.26 -13.97 11.53
CA GLU A 196 -16.25 -12.51 11.38
C GLU A 196 -15.46 -12.02 10.16
N SER A 197 -16.16 -11.31 9.27
CA SER A 197 -15.58 -10.92 7.99
C SER A 197 -14.28 -10.10 8.12
N ASN A 198 -14.17 -9.20 9.10
CA ASN A 198 -12.95 -8.43 9.31
C ASN A 198 -11.79 -9.25 9.89
N ALA A 199 -12.07 -10.29 10.69
CA ALA A 199 -11.02 -11.21 11.15
C ALA A 199 -10.49 -12.07 9.98
N ILE A 200 -11.38 -12.50 9.09
CA ILE A 200 -11.00 -13.18 7.84
C ILE A 200 -10.15 -12.27 6.96
N VAL A 201 -10.55 -11.00 6.79
CA VAL A 201 -9.75 -9.98 6.07
C VAL A 201 -8.35 -9.87 6.66
N ARG A 202 -8.23 -9.71 7.98
CA ARG A 202 -6.94 -9.62 8.68
C ARG A 202 -6.08 -10.85 8.44
N HIS A 203 -6.67 -12.05 8.50
CA HIS A 203 -5.94 -13.28 8.27
C HIS A 203 -5.38 -13.35 6.84
N ILE A 204 -6.22 -13.10 5.83
CA ILE A 204 -5.80 -13.13 4.41
C ILE A 204 -4.74 -12.04 4.15
N ALA A 205 -4.91 -10.83 4.70
CA ALA A 205 -3.97 -9.73 4.52
C ALA A 205 -2.59 -10.01 5.14
N ARG A 206 -2.53 -10.77 6.24
CA ARG A 206 -1.27 -11.21 6.87
C ARG A 206 -0.60 -12.35 6.12
N LEU A 207 -1.33 -13.05 5.24
CA LEU A 207 -0.80 -14.04 4.32
C LEU A 207 -0.39 -13.45 2.97
N ASP A 208 -0.37 -12.12 2.83
CA ASP A 208 -0.07 -11.42 1.58
C ASP A 208 1.23 -11.92 0.91
N LYS A 209 1.08 -12.42 -0.32
CA LYS A 209 2.15 -12.88 -1.21
C LYS A 209 2.40 -11.92 -2.37
N SER A 210 1.66 -10.82 -2.45
CA SER A 210 1.81 -9.82 -3.51
C SER A 210 2.95 -8.84 -3.26
N GLY A 211 3.40 -8.70 -2.00
CA GLY A 211 4.33 -7.64 -1.59
C GLY A 211 3.69 -6.25 -1.50
N SER A 212 2.36 -6.16 -1.51
CA SER A 212 1.63 -4.89 -1.46
C SER A 212 1.50 -4.32 -0.05
N PHE A 213 1.83 -5.11 0.98
CA PHE A 213 1.71 -4.73 2.40
C PHE A 213 0.27 -4.36 2.76
N LEU A 214 -0.69 -5.22 2.38
CA LEU A 214 -2.12 -4.94 2.54
C LEU A 214 -2.56 -4.71 4.00
N TYR A 215 -1.75 -5.12 4.97
CA TYR A 215 -1.99 -4.93 6.40
C TYR A 215 -1.07 -3.87 7.03
N GLY A 216 -0.48 -2.98 6.23
CA GLY A 216 0.51 -2.01 6.66
C GLY A 216 1.93 -2.59 6.76
N ARG A 217 2.94 -1.71 6.71
CA ARG A 217 4.38 -2.05 6.78
C ARG A 217 4.94 -2.01 8.18
N THR A 218 4.30 -1.24 9.07
CA THR A 218 4.74 -1.03 10.44
C THR A 218 3.63 -1.41 11.43
N PRO A 219 3.95 -1.67 12.71
CA PRO A 219 2.93 -1.85 13.74
C PRO A 219 1.93 -0.68 13.81
N PHE A 220 2.40 0.54 13.54
CA PHE A 220 1.55 1.74 13.49
C PHE A 220 0.58 1.70 12.29
N GLU A 221 1.07 1.45 11.08
CA GLU A 221 0.21 1.32 9.89
C GLU A 221 -0.79 0.16 10.06
N GLY A 222 -0.38 -0.97 10.63
CA GLY A 222 -1.28 -2.08 10.94
C GLY A 222 -2.38 -1.70 11.93
N SER A 223 -2.06 -0.88 12.94
CA SER A 223 -3.05 -0.35 13.89
C SER A 223 -4.00 0.64 13.23
N GLN A 224 -3.52 1.46 12.28
CA GLN A 224 -4.39 2.32 11.47
C GLN A 224 -5.32 1.50 10.57
N VAL A 225 -4.82 0.40 9.99
CA VAL A 225 -5.67 -0.53 9.24
C VAL A 225 -6.78 -1.09 10.15
N ASP A 226 -6.45 -1.53 11.36
CA ASP A 226 -7.44 -2.02 12.32
C ASP A 226 -8.49 -0.99 12.68
N MET A 227 -8.07 0.26 12.92
CA MET A 227 -8.97 1.39 13.19
C MET A 227 -10.01 1.55 12.07
N TRP A 228 -9.61 1.47 10.81
CA TRP A 228 -10.53 1.61 9.67
C TRP A 228 -11.42 0.39 9.45
N LEU A 229 -10.94 -0.82 9.74
CA LEU A 229 -11.76 -2.03 9.72
C LEU A 229 -12.88 -1.93 10.76
N ASP A 230 -12.54 -1.46 11.96
CA ASP A 230 -13.49 -1.32 13.05
C ASP A 230 -14.46 -0.16 12.77
N PHE A 231 -13.97 0.99 12.29
CA PHE A 231 -14.80 2.11 11.82
C PHE A 231 -15.82 1.69 10.75
N ALA A 232 -15.42 0.84 9.80
CA ALA A 232 -16.35 0.32 8.79
C ALA A 232 -17.47 -0.52 9.43
N ALA A 233 -17.16 -1.33 10.44
CA ALA A 233 -18.14 -2.19 11.11
C ALA A 233 -19.01 -1.45 12.13
N THR A 234 -18.47 -0.47 12.85
CA THR A 234 -19.16 0.21 13.95
C THR A 234 -19.87 1.48 13.50
N GLU A 235 -19.32 2.21 12.53
CA GLU A 235 -19.88 3.48 12.07
C GLU A 235 -20.62 3.31 10.74
N LEU A 236 -19.92 2.88 9.68
CA LEU A 236 -20.52 2.80 8.33
C LEU A 236 -21.64 1.75 8.26
N ASP A 237 -21.38 0.51 8.71
CA ASP A 237 -22.38 -0.57 8.68
C ASP A 237 -23.57 -0.26 9.60
N THR A 238 -23.33 0.39 10.74
CA THR A 238 -24.40 0.80 11.67
C THR A 238 -25.29 1.89 11.07
N ALA A 239 -24.70 2.92 10.45
CA ALA A 239 -25.45 3.98 9.77
C ALA A 239 -26.27 3.43 8.59
N ALA A 240 -25.80 2.36 7.94
CA ALA A 240 -26.50 1.67 6.86
C ALA A 240 -27.68 0.77 7.33
N LYS A 241 -27.70 0.38 8.61
CA LYS A 241 -28.62 -0.64 9.14
C LYS A 241 -30.11 -0.35 8.91
N PRO A 242 -30.63 0.89 9.10
CA PRO A 242 -32.04 1.18 8.86
C PRO A 242 -32.47 0.89 7.42
N PHE A 243 -31.63 1.23 6.44
CA PHE A 243 -31.89 0.99 5.02
C PHE A 243 -31.88 -0.51 4.68
N GLY A 244 -30.97 -1.27 5.29
CA GLY A 244 -30.97 -2.73 5.16
C GLY A 244 -32.21 -3.39 5.76
N LEU A 245 -32.66 -2.95 6.93
CA LEU A 245 -33.90 -3.46 7.54
C LEU A 245 -35.13 -3.12 6.70
N ASN A 246 -35.13 -1.97 6.03
CA ASN A 246 -36.19 -1.62 5.09
C ASN A 246 -36.22 -2.57 3.89
N ILE A 247 -35.08 -2.79 3.23
CA ILE A 247 -35.00 -3.68 2.06
C ILE A 247 -35.37 -5.12 2.41
N TYR A 248 -34.78 -5.67 3.46
CA TYR A 248 -34.88 -7.11 3.73
C TYR A 248 -36.06 -7.49 4.62
N ARG A 249 -36.65 -6.54 5.35
CA ARG A 249 -37.72 -6.82 6.34
C ARG A 249 -38.90 -5.84 6.27
N GLY A 250 -38.89 -4.87 5.36
CA GLY A 250 -39.97 -3.89 5.22
C GLY A 250 -40.12 -2.95 6.41
N VAL A 251 -39.10 -2.86 7.28
CA VAL A 251 -39.14 -1.95 8.44
C VAL A 251 -39.10 -0.50 7.94
N PRO A 252 -40.02 0.39 8.35
CA PRO A 252 -39.98 1.80 7.96
C PRO A 252 -38.65 2.45 8.35
N ILE A 253 -38.09 3.26 7.45
CA ILE A 253 -36.85 4.01 7.70
C ILE A 253 -37.17 5.17 8.65
N PRO A 254 -36.47 5.30 9.80
CA PRO A 254 -36.60 6.46 10.67
C PRO A 254 -36.33 7.77 9.91
N VAL A 255 -37.06 8.83 10.24
CA VAL A 255 -36.97 10.13 9.54
C VAL A 255 -35.59 10.79 9.64
N ASP A 256 -34.84 10.46 10.69
CA ASP A 256 -33.50 10.95 11.03
C ASP A 256 -32.37 9.98 10.60
N ALA A 257 -32.69 8.87 9.91
CA ALA A 257 -31.68 7.85 9.57
C ALA A 257 -30.52 8.39 8.71
N MET A 258 -30.73 9.47 7.96
CA MET A 258 -29.68 10.10 7.15
C MET A 258 -28.69 10.94 7.97
N ASP A 259 -29.02 11.31 9.21
CA ASP A 259 -28.14 12.15 10.04
C ASP A 259 -26.83 11.40 10.34
N SER A 260 -26.91 10.14 10.76
CA SER A 260 -25.73 9.29 10.97
C SER A 260 -24.97 9.01 9.68
N VAL A 261 -25.65 8.92 8.53
CA VAL A 261 -24.98 8.77 7.23
C VAL A 261 -24.15 10.03 6.93
N HIS A 262 -24.74 11.21 7.13
CA HIS A 262 -24.08 12.49 6.87
C HIS A 262 -22.90 12.77 7.82
N GLU A 263 -23.00 12.36 9.08
CA GLU A 263 -21.93 12.44 10.06
C GLU A 263 -20.71 11.62 9.62
N VAL A 264 -20.92 10.31 9.36
CA VAL A 264 -19.83 9.39 9.02
C VAL A 264 -19.20 9.74 7.66
N PHE A 265 -20.01 10.12 6.67
CA PHE A 265 -19.50 10.58 5.38
C PHE A 265 -18.74 11.92 5.49
N GLY A 266 -19.19 12.84 6.34
CA GLY A 266 -18.49 14.12 6.56
C GLY A 266 -17.11 13.95 7.18
N GLY A 267 -16.98 13.01 8.13
CA GLY A 267 -15.69 12.62 8.71
C GLY A 267 -14.73 12.07 7.66
N LEU A 268 -15.19 11.14 6.82
CA LEU A 268 -14.40 10.57 5.73
C LEU A 268 -14.01 11.61 4.68
N GLU A 269 -14.93 12.51 4.30
CA GLU A 269 -14.68 13.57 3.32
C GLU A 269 -13.51 14.47 3.75
N THR A 270 -13.50 14.84 5.03
CA THR A 270 -12.44 15.64 5.64
C THR A 270 -11.12 14.86 5.72
N TRP A 271 -11.17 13.56 6.06
CA TRP A 271 -9.96 12.75 6.16
C TRP A 271 -9.28 12.52 4.80
N LEU A 272 -10.08 12.31 3.76
CA LEU A 272 -9.63 11.97 2.40
C LEU A 272 -9.25 13.17 1.54
N GLU A 273 -9.37 14.40 2.06
CA GLU A 273 -9.03 15.63 1.34
C GLU A 273 -7.56 15.65 0.87
N THR A 274 -6.64 15.20 1.74
CA THR A 274 -5.18 15.26 1.52
C THR A 274 -4.52 13.88 1.43
N ARG A 275 -5.32 12.83 1.20
CA ARG A 275 -4.89 11.43 1.14
C ARG A 275 -5.58 10.71 0.01
N THR A 276 -4.86 9.96 -0.82
CA THR A 276 -5.41 9.06 -1.83
C THR A 276 -6.08 7.86 -1.18
N PHE A 277 -5.36 7.19 -0.29
CA PHE A 277 -5.76 6.00 0.45
C PHE A 277 -5.78 6.27 1.95
N LEU A 278 -6.44 5.40 2.72
CA LEU A 278 -6.64 5.58 4.15
C LEU A 278 -5.35 5.43 4.96
N VAL A 279 -4.42 4.58 4.50
CA VAL A 279 -3.19 4.23 5.20
C VAL A 279 -2.00 4.24 4.24
N GLY A 280 -0.98 5.06 4.54
CA GLY A 280 0.33 5.01 3.88
C GLY A 280 0.36 5.33 2.38
N GLU A 281 -0.63 6.05 1.83
CA GLU A 281 -0.79 6.36 0.38
C GLU A 281 -0.71 5.14 -0.55
N ARG A 282 -1.10 3.97 -0.06
CA ARG A 282 -1.23 2.77 -0.87
C ARG A 282 -2.49 2.01 -0.51
N LEU A 283 -2.96 1.19 -1.45
CA LEU A 283 -4.12 0.34 -1.20
C LEU A 283 -3.81 -0.65 -0.05
N THR A 284 -4.65 -0.63 0.97
CA THR A 284 -4.65 -1.60 2.08
C THR A 284 -6.03 -2.23 2.23
N VAL A 285 -6.16 -3.20 3.14
CA VAL A 285 -7.48 -3.74 3.47
C VAL A 285 -8.40 -2.74 4.18
N ALA A 286 -7.87 -1.63 4.70
CA ALA A 286 -8.68 -0.51 5.18
C ALA A 286 -9.55 0.06 4.06
N ASP A 287 -8.92 0.37 2.91
CA ASP A 287 -9.58 0.94 1.74
C ASP A 287 -10.63 -0.01 1.18
N ILE A 288 -10.30 -1.30 1.09
CA ILE A 288 -11.22 -2.34 0.62
C ILE A 288 -12.42 -2.46 1.57
N CYS A 289 -12.20 -2.54 2.89
CA CYS A 289 -13.31 -2.67 3.84
C CYS A 289 -14.23 -1.45 3.83
N VAL A 290 -13.65 -0.23 3.83
CA VAL A 290 -14.42 1.01 3.77
C VAL A 290 -15.19 1.13 2.45
N ALA A 291 -14.56 0.84 1.31
CA ALA A 291 -15.24 0.90 0.01
C ALA A 291 -16.43 -0.07 -0.09
N PHE A 292 -16.30 -1.30 0.43
CA PHE A 292 -17.41 -2.26 0.44
C PHE A 292 -18.51 -1.91 1.44
N ALA A 293 -18.20 -1.23 2.55
CA ALA A 293 -19.22 -0.67 3.43
C ALA A 293 -19.97 0.49 2.74
N LEU A 294 -19.24 1.40 2.07
CA LEU A 294 -19.82 2.49 1.27
C LEU A 294 -20.69 1.98 0.11
N GLN A 295 -20.33 0.83 -0.50
CA GLN A 295 -21.15 0.21 -1.54
C GLN A 295 -22.60 0.00 -1.09
N PHE A 296 -22.81 -0.39 0.17
CA PHE A 296 -24.15 -0.59 0.69
C PHE A 296 -24.92 0.73 0.75
N HIS A 297 -24.30 1.82 1.21
CA HIS A 297 -24.94 3.16 1.24
C HIS A 297 -25.37 3.63 -0.15
N TYR A 298 -24.54 3.44 -1.17
CA TYR A 298 -24.88 3.85 -2.55
C TYR A 298 -25.99 3.01 -3.19
N ARG A 299 -26.26 1.81 -2.68
CA ARG A 299 -27.17 0.84 -3.31
C ARG A 299 -28.44 0.57 -2.51
N ALA A 300 -28.37 0.68 -1.18
CA ALA A 300 -29.49 0.38 -0.28
C ALA A 300 -30.52 1.52 -0.20
N ASN A 301 -30.13 2.74 -0.59
CA ASN A 301 -31.05 3.85 -0.69
C ASN A 301 -30.98 4.47 -2.10
N ALA A 302 -31.79 3.97 -3.02
CA ALA A 302 -31.79 4.43 -4.41
C ALA A 302 -32.23 5.90 -4.56
N ALA A 303 -32.87 6.50 -3.54
CA ALA A 303 -33.24 7.91 -3.55
C ALA A 303 -32.03 8.82 -3.25
N GLU A 304 -31.14 8.39 -2.35
CA GLU A 304 -30.03 9.23 -1.85
C GLU A 304 -28.66 8.80 -2.35
N GLY A 305 -28.51 7.58 -2.87
CA GLY A 305 -27.21 7.02 -3.24
C GLY A 305 -26.45 7.88 -4.24
N GLU A 306 -27.13 8.45 -5.24
CA GLU A 306 -26.51 9.38 -6.20
C GLU A 306 -26.23 10.76 -5.60
N ALA A 307 -27.04 11.23 -4.65
CA ALA A 307 -26.80 12.50 -3.96
C ALA A 307 -25.55 12.43 -3.08
N LEU A 308 -25.32 11.30 -2.42
CA LEU A 308 -24.13 11.07 -1.60
C LEU A 308 -22.83 11.15 -2.42
N THR A 309 -22.82 10.67 -3.67
CA THR A 309 -21.60 10.73 -4.51
C THR A 309 -21.23 12.16 -4.91
N LYS A 310 -22.22 13.05 -5.05
CA LYS A 310 -22.02 14.46 -5.41
C LYS A 310 -21.61 15.31 -4.22
N LYS A 311 -22.19 15.02 -3.05
CA LYS A 311 -21.95 15.76 -1.79
C LYS A 311 -20.60 15.43 -1.16
N TYR A 312 -20.20 14.15 -1.19
CA TYR A 312 -18.97 13.67 -0.57
C TYR A 312 -18.00 13.13 -1.63
N ARG A 313 -17.35 14.08 -2.32
CA ARG A 313 -16.58 13.79 -3.54
C ARG A 313 -15.30 13.04 -3.23
N ASN A 314 -14.61 13.34 -2.12
CA ASN A 314 -13.42 12.61 -1.70
C ASN A 314 -13.76 11.18 -1.24
N VAL A 315 -14.90 11.00 -0.57
CA VAL A 315 -15.42 9.67 -0.20
C VAL A 315 -15.73 8.84 -1.44
N TYR A 316 -16.46 9.42 -2.40
CA TYR A 316 -16.77 8.74 -3.64
C TYR A 316 -15.51 8.48 -4.48
N ARG A 317 -14.51 9.37 -4.44
CA ARG A 317 -13.21 9.15 -5.08
C ARG A 317 -12.54 7.90 -4.52
N LEU A 318 -12.39 7.76 -3.20
CA LEU A 318 -11.81 6.54 -2.59
C LEU A 318 -12.60 5.30 -3.03
N TYR A 319 -13.92 5.32 -2.88
CA TYR A 319 -14.79 4.22 -3.30
C TYR A 319 -14.53 3.83 -4.76
N ASN A 320 -14.61 4.79 -5.66
CA ASN A 320 -14.48 4.56 -7.08
C ASN A 320 -13.07 4.07 -7.45
N THR A 321 -12.02 4.61 -6.83
CA THR A 321 -10.63 4.15 -7.00
C THR A 321 -10.49 2.67 -6.63
N VAL A 322 -11.09 2.21 -5.53
CA VAL A 322 -11.03 0.80 -5.10
C VAL A 322 -11.86 -0.10 -6.02
N MET A 323 -13.08 0.33 -6.38
CA MET A 323 -13.98 -0.49 -7.20
C MET A 323 -13.54 -0.62 -8.66
N GLN A 324 -12.80 0.35 -9.19
CA GLN A 324 -12.26 0.32 -10.55
C GLN A 324 -10.92 -0.44 -10.68
N GLN A 325 -10.30 -0.86 -9.58
CA GLN A 325 -9.07 -1.65 -9.67
C GLN A 325 -9.30 -2.92 -10.51
N PRO A 326 -8.39 -3.31 -11.42
CA PRO A 326 -8.59 -4.45 -12.32
C PRO A 326 -8.99 -5.74 -11.59
N LYS A 327 -8.30 -6.06 -10.48
CA LYS A 327 -8.62 -7.21 -9.63
C LYS A 327 -10.01 -7.14 -9.02
N THR A 328 -10.44 -5.96 -8.56
CA THR A 328 -11.80 -5.76 -8.03
C THR A 328 -12.85 -6.01 -9.11
N VAL A 329 -12.68 -5.41 -10.28
CA VAL A 329 -13.61 -5.57 -11.42
C VAL A 329 -13.71 -7.04 -11.85
N GLU A 330 -12.57 -7.74 -11.94
CA GLU A 330 -12.52 -9.16 -12.29
C GLU A 330 -13.29 -10.03 -11.28
N VAL A 331 -13.03 -9.84 -9.98
CA VAL A 331 -13.73 -10.55 -8.92
C VAL A 331 -15.23 -10.27 -8.95
N LEU A 332 -15.65 -9.00 -9.05
CA LEU A 332 -17.07 -8.65 -9.12
C LEU A 332 -17.76 -9.27 -10.33
N LYS A 333 -17.12 -9.23 -11.51
CA LYS A 333 -17.62 -9.87 -12.72
C LYS A 333 -17.78 -11.38 -12.55
N SER A 334 -16.82 -12.05 -11.92
CA SER A 334 -16.89 -13.50 -11.64
C SER A 334 -18.07 -13.89 -10.74
N GLN A 335 -18.56 -12.95 -9.91
CA GLN A 335 -19.67 -13.16 -8.99
C GLN A 335 -21.00 -12.58 -9.51
N GLY A 336 -21.04 -12.06 -10.74
CA GLY A 336 -22.21 -11.38 -11.31
C GLY A 336 -22.57 -10.07 -10.60
N ALA A 337 -21.63 -9.48 -9.86
CA ALA A 337 -21.82 -8.27 -9.07
C ALA A 337 -21.55 -7.01 -9.90
N THR A 338 -22.19 -5.91 -9.51
CA THR A 338 -21.94 -4.57 -10.07
C THR A 338 -21.65 -3.58 -8.94
N PHE A 339 -21.11 -2.41 -9.28
CA PHE A 339 -20.78 -1.36 -8.32
C PHE A 339 -21.29 0.01 -8.80
N GLY A 340 -21.24 0.99 -7.90
CA GLY A 340 -21.82 2.30 -8.07
C GLY A 340 -23.27 2.40 -7.58
N PRO A 341 -23.82 3.63 -7.55
CA PRO A 341 -25.17 3.89 -7.10
C PRO A 341 -26.20 3.26 -8.05
N VAL A 342 -27.26 2.69 -7.47
CA VAL A 342 -28.40 2.18 -8.25
C VAL A 342 -29.37 3.34 -8.49
N LYS A 343 -29.73 3.58 -9.75
CA LYS A 343 -30.75 4.58 -10.08
C LYS A 343 -32.10 4.15 -9.52
N ALA A 344 -32.79 5.07 -8.83
CA ALA A 344 -34.19 4.87 -8.47
C ALA A 344 -34.99 4.51 -9.74
N LYS A 345 -35.67 3.36 -9.73
CA LYS A 345 -36.70 3.09 -10.73
C LYS A 345 -37.78 4.16 -10.52
N LYS A 346 -37.92 5.09 -11.46
CA LYS A 346 -39.09 5.98 -11.50
C LYS A 346 -40.32 5.08 -11.45
N ALA A 347 -41.08 5.15 -10.37
CA ALA A 347 -42.36 4.45 -10.30
C ALA A 347 -43.16 4.90 -11.53
N GLU A 348 -43.55 3.96 -12.38
CA GLU A 348 -44.56 4.17 -13.41
C GLU A 348 -45.88 4.45 -12.69
N GLN A 349 -46.06 5.68 -12.21
CA GLN A 349 -47.39 6.21 -11.97
C GLN A 349 -48.07 6.31 -13.32
N GLN A 350 -49.10 5.48 -13.52
CA GLN A 350 -50.11 5.65 -14.56
C GLN A 350 -50.78 7.01 -14.34
N ALA A 351 -50.18 8.08 -14.86
CA ALA A 351 -50.85 9.36 -15.01
C ALA A 351 -51.67 9.34 -16.32
N PRO A 352 -52.94 9.77 -16.32
CA PRO A 352 -53.78 9.77 -17.51
C PRO A 352 -53.18 10.70 -18.57
N LYS A 353 -53.23 10.26 -19.83
CA LYS A 353 -52.79 11.02 -21.02
C LYS A 353 -53.44 12.40 -21.04
N ALA A 354 -52.70 13.42 -20.61
CA ALA A 354 -52.97 14.81 -20.95
C ALA A 354 -52.09 15.22 -22.13
N GLU A 355 -52.70 15.94 -23.08
CA GLU A 355 -52.15 16.33 -24.37
C GLU A 355 -50.80 17.04 -24.29
N LYS A 356 -49.97 16.74 -25.29
CA LYS A 356 -48.65 17.33 -25.54
C LYS A 356 -48.77 18.82 -25.85
N ALA A 357 -48.43 19.66 -24.89
CA ALA A 357 -47.86 20.98 -25.17
C ALA A 357 -46.35 20.84 -25.44
N PRO A 358 -45.75 21.68 -26.32
CA PRO A 358 -44.35 21.53 -26.71
C PRO A 358 -43.44 21.86 -25.53
N LYS A 359 -42.53 20.95 -25.19
CA LYS A 359 -41.46 21.24 -24.23
C LYS A 359 -40.55 22.34 -24.80
N PRO A 360 -40.31 23.44 -24.08
CA PRO A 360 -39.15 24.27 -24.37
C PRO A 360 -37.88 23.45 -24.13
N ALA A 361 -36.85 23.74 -24.93
CA ALA A 361 -35.53 23.12 -24.84
C ALA A 361 -35.01 23.13 -23.40
N PRO A 362 -34.23 22.10 -22.97
CA PRO A 362 -33.60 22.12 -21.66
C PRO A 362 -32.71 23.36 -21.60
N LYS A 363 -33.05 24.30 -20.71
CA LYS A 363 -32.04 25.21 -20.19
C LYS A 363 -31.12 24.34 -19.33
N ASP A 364 -29.83 24.45 -19.58
CA ASP A 364 -28.79 23.98 -18.68
C ASP A 364 -29.10 24.51 -17.27
N ASP A 365 -29.55 23.63 -16.39
CA ASP A 365 -29.45 23.83 -14.94
C ASP A 365 -28.01 23.51 -14.56
N ASP A 366 -27.12 24.45 -14.88
CA ASP A 366 -25.78 24.57 -14.32
C ASP A 366 -25.92 25.41 -13.04
N ASP A 367 -26.58 24.82 -12.04
CA ASP A 367 -26.81 25.43 -10.73
C ASP A 367 -25.68 25.02 -9.78
N ASP A 368 -24.49 25.59 -10.05
CA ASP A 368 -23.40 25.76 -9.10
C ASP A 368 -23.18 27.29 -8.95
N ASP A 369 -24.24 28.00 -8.57
CA ASP A 369 -24.24 29.42 -8.22
C ASP A 369 -23.73 29.60 -6.78
N VAL A 370 -22.46 29.25 -6.57
CA VAL A 370 -21.65 29.99 -5.61
C VAL A 370 -21.23 31.26 -6.35
N PRO A 371 -21.44 32.48 -5.82
CA PRO A 371 -20.96 33.69 -6.46
C PRO A 371 -19.45 33.56 -6.69
N LYS A 372 -19.05 33.20 -7.92
CA LYS A 372 -17.68 33.32 -8.37
C LYS A 372 -17.46 34.83 -8.45
N GLU A 373 -17.00 35.41 -7.35
CA GLU A 373 -16.23 36.65 -7.40
C GLU A 373 -15.33 36.52 -8.62
N LYS A 374 -15.41 37.49 -9.55
CA LYS A 374 -14.56 37.53 -10.74
C LYS A 374 -13.11 37.47 -10.25
N LYS A 375 -12.56 36.25 -10.18
CA LYS A 375 -11.19 36.03 -9.74
C LYS A 375 -10.33 36.85 -10.70
N LYS A 376 -9.53 37.76 -10.15
CA LYS A 376 -8.53 38.49 -10.93
C LYS A 376 -7.80 37.45 -11.81
N PRO A 377 -7.60 37.71 -13.11
CA PRO A 377 -6.89 36.80 -13.99
C PRO A 377 -5.58 36.39 -13.31
N ASN A 378 -5.40 35.08 -13.08
CA ASN A 378 -4.17 34.61 -12.46
C ASN A 378 -3.08 34.65 -13.54
N PRO A 379 -1.92 35.29 -13.31
CA PRO A 379 -0.82 35.33 -14.29
C PRO A 379 -0.41 33.95 -14.82
N LEU A 380 -0.64 32.88 -14.05
CA LEU A 380 -0.34 31.51 -14.47
C LEU A 380 -1.29 30.96 -15.55
N ASP A 381 -2.50 31.53 -15.71
CA ASP A 381 -3.42 31.18 -16.79
C ASP A 381 -2.99 31.77 -18.15
N GLU A 382 -2.18 32.83 -18.14
CA GLU A 382 -1.67 33.49 -19.35
C GLU A 382 -0.43 32.81 -19.93
N LEU A 383 0.15 31.85 -19.21
CA LEU A 383 1.33 31.12 -19.65
C LEU A 383 1.01 30.23 -20.88
N PRO A 384 1.95 30.11 -21.84
CA PRO A 384 1.76 29.27 -23.02
C PRO A 384 1.39 27.84 -22.63
N PRO A 385 0.39 27.20 -23.27
CA PRO A 385 -0.07 25.88 -22.90
C PRO A 385 1.08 24.87 -22.91
N SER A 386 1.12 24.02 -21.89
CA SER A 386 2.10 22.94 -21.77
C SER A 386 1.48 21.61 -22.21
N PRO A 387 2.23 20.73 -22.89
CA PRO A 387 1.79 19.36 -23.12
C PRO A 387 1.60 18.58 -21.81
N PHE A 388 2.23 19.00 -20.72
CA PHE A 388 2.01 18.41 -19.40
C PHE A 388 0.71 18.93 -18.77
N VAL A 389 -0.32 18.09 -18.78
CA VAL A 389 -1.60 18.39 -18.12
C VAL A 389 -1.53 17.93 -16.67
N LEU A 390 -1.31 18.86 -15.73
CA LEU A 390 -1.14 18.53 -14.31
C LEU A 390 -2.36 17.81 -13.73
N ASP A 391 -3.58 18.19 -14.10
CA ASP A 391 -4.81 17.51 -13.67
C ASP A 391 -4.90 16.06 -14.16
N ALA A 392 -4.33 15.76 -15.34
CA ALA A 392 -4.26 14.38 -15.81
C ALA A 392 -3.28 13.58 -14.95
N PHE A 393 -2.11 14.14 -14.62
CA PHE A 393 -1.18 13.50 -13.68
C PHE A 393 -1.79 13.28 -12.29
N LYS A 394 -2.51 14.26 -11.74
CA LYS A 394 -3.18 14.12 -10.44
C LYS A 394 -4.21 12.99 -10.42
N ARG A 395 -4.91 12.78 -11.54
CA ARG A 395 -5.83 11.65 -11.73
C ARG A 395 -5.08 10.33 -11.78
N GLU A 396 -4.02 10.25 -12.58
CA GLU A 396 -3.16 9.07 -12.67
C GLU A 396 -2.57 8.69 -11.31
N TYR A 397 -2.03 9.66 -10.58
CA TYR A 397 -1.50 9.49 -9.23
C TYR A 397 -2.56 8.99 -8.23
N SER A 398 -3.80 9.44 -8.37
CA SER A 398 -4.88 9.07 -7.44
C SER A 398 -5.52 7.71 -7.74
N ASN A 399 -5.43 7.24 -8.98
CA ASN A 399 -6.22 6.10 -9.44
C ASN A 399 -5.37 4.85 -9.68
N ASN A 400 -4.09 5.02 -9.99
CA ASN A 400 -3.21 3.94 -10.41
C ASN A 400 -2.04 3.73 -9.44
N ASP A 401 -1.38 2.58 -9.55
CA ASP A 401 -0.19 2.29 -8.75
C ASP A 401 0.89 3.35 -8.97
N THR A 402 1.39 3.92 -7.88
CA THR A 402 2.25 5.09 -7.95
C THR A 402 3.60 4.77 -8.57
N ARG A 403 4.22 3.64 -8.19
CA ARG A 403 5.58 3.30 -8.61
C ARG A 403 5.62 2.80 -10.05
N THR A 404 4.63 2.02 -10.46
CA THR A 404 4.63 1.32 -11.77
C THR A 404 3.84 2.06 -12.84
N VAL A 405 2.93 2.98 -12.48
CA VAL A 405 2.10 3.72 -13.45
C VAL A 405 2.25 5.22 -13.30
N ALA A 406 1.92 5.80 -12.14
CA ALA A 406 1.82 7.25 -12.02
C ALA A 406 3.18 7.97 -12.10
N ALA A 407 4.22 7.43 -11.45
CA ALA A 407 5.57 7.98 -11.55
C ALA A 407 6.13 7.87 -12.98
N PRO A 408 6.05 6.72 -13.68
CA PRO A 408 6.38 6.67 -15.10
C PRO A 408 5.61 7.67 -15.96
N TYR A 409 4.29 7.83 -15.73
CA TYR A 409 3.47 8.83 -16.41
C TYR A 409 3.98 10.25 -16.18
N PHE A 410 4.33 10.61 -14.94
CA PHE A 410 4.91 11.90 -14.61
C PHE A 410 6.12 12.20 -15.51
N PHE A 411 7.13 11.32 -15.53
CA PHE A 411 8.35 11.57 -16.29
C PHE A 411 8.15 11.50 -17.81
N GLN A 412 7.19 10.73 -18.31
CA GLN A 412 6.88 10.66 -19.75
C GLN A 412 6.22 11.94 -20.26
N ASN A 413 5.45 12.63 -19.41
CA ASN A 413 4.68 13.81 -19.80
C ASN A 413 5.26 15.11 -19.25
N TYR A 414 6.19 15.07 -18.30
CA TYR A 414 6.73 16.26 -17.65
C TYR A 414 7.34 17.23 -18.67
N ASP A 415 6.93 18.48 -18.59
CA ASP A 415 7.42 19.56 -19.44
C ASP A 415 8.16 20.59 -18.61
N ALA A 416 9.49 20.55 -18.70
CA ALA A 416 10.35 21.50 -18.00
C ALA A 416 10.17 22.94 -18.49
N ALA A 417 9.66 23.20 -19.71
CA ALA A 417 9.40 24.56 -20.17
C ALA A 417 8.19 25.17 -19.45
N GLY A 418 7.19 24.34 -19.16
CA GLY A 418 5.94 24.73 -18.55
C GLY A 418 5.86 24.60 -17.03
N TYR A 419 6.74 23.83 -16.40
CA TYR A 419 6.69 23.57 -14.96
C TYR A 419 8.07 23.58 -14.33
N THR A 420 8.10 23.98 -13.07
CA THR A 420 9.28 23.90 -12.21
C THR A 420 8.98 23.03 -11.00
N SER A 421 9.90 22.12 -10.69
CA SER A 421 9.82 21.25 -9.52
C SER A 421 10.79 21.72 -8.45
N PHE A 422 10.43 21.54 -7.18
CA PHE A 422 11.22 21.96 -6.03
C PHE A 422 11.32 20.85 -4.99
N TRP A 423 12.50 20.73 -4.39
CA TRP A 423 12.63 20.17 -3.05
C TRP A 423 12.34 21.27 -2.04
N CYS A 424 11.66 20.87 -0.97
CA CYS A 424 11.26 21.77 0.09
C CYS A 424 11.61 21.10 1.43
N ARG A 425 12.22 21.85 2.36
CA ARG A 425 12.55 21.35 3.70
C ARG A 425 12.18 22.40 4.73
N TYR A 426 11.48 22.01 5.78
CA TYR A 426 11.12 22.94 6.85
C TYR A 426 12.36 23.39 7.61
N LYS A 427 12.46 24.69 7.89
CA LYS A 427 13.67 25.28 8.50
C LYS A 427 13.82 24.91 9.97
N TYR A 428 12.72 24.80 10.70
CA TYR A 428 12.68 24.64 12.16
C TYR A 428 12.40 23.20 12.58
N ASN A 429 13.05 22.21 11.96
CA ASN A 429 12.79 20.80 12.26
C ASN A 429 13.16 20.42 13.71
N GLU A 430 14.06 21.17 14.34
CA GLU A 430 14.44 21.04 15.75
C GLU A 430 13.28 21.30 16.72
N ASP A 431 12.26 22.04 16.30
CA ASP A 431 11.08 22.34 17.12
C ASP A 431 10.01 21.23 17.05
N ASN A 432 10.16 20.30 16.10
CA ASN A 432 9.21 19.21 15.89
C ASN A 432 9.36 18.11 16.96
N LYS A 433 8.59 18.23 18.05
CA LYS A 433 8.66 17.31 19.20
C LYS A 433 7.58 16.23 19.25
N MET A 434 6.48 16.41 18.54
CA MET A 434 5.34 15.49 18.55
C MET A 434 4.76 15.38 17.13
N GLN A 435 4.80 14.17 16.55
CA GLN A 435 4.37 13.94 15.15
C GLN A 435 2.98 14.51 14.83
N PHE A 436 2.01 14.35 15.73
CA PHE A 436 0.64 14.83 15.48
C PHE A 436 0.54 16.36 15.36
N MET A 437 1.38 17.11 16.10
CA MET A 437 1.43 18.57 15.99
C MET A 437 2.03 18.99 14.66
N THR A 438 3.09 18.30 14.23
CA THR A 438 3.73 18.51 12.94
C THR A 438 2.79 18.18 11.78
N ALA A 439 1.99 17.11 11.89
CA ALA A 439 0.97 16.76 10.90
C ALA A 439 -0.11 17.85 10.78
N ASN A 440 -0.48 18.52 11.87
CA ASN A 440 -1.39 19.66 11.85
C ASN A 440 -0.77 20.89 11.18
N LEU A 441 0.53 21.14 11.38
CA LEU A 441 1.27 22.20 10.69
C LEU A 441 1.22 21.99 9.17
N VAL A 442 1.56 20.79 8.69
CA VAL A 442 1.50 20.45 7.25
C VAL A 442 0.08 20.63 6.70
N ARG A 443 -0.95 20.23 7.45
CA ARG A 443 -2.35 20.42 7.03
C ARG A 443 -2.71 21.90 6.93
N GLY A 444 -2.34 22.71 7.92
CA GLY A 444 -2.58 24.15 7.89
C GLY A 444 -1.90 24.81 6.69
N TRP A 445 -0.67 24.40 6.38
CA TRP A 445 0.05 24.89 5.20
C TRP A 445 -0.68 24.54 3.91
N PHE A 446 -1.18 23.31 3.75
CA PHE A 446 -1.94 22.90 2.57
C PHE A 446 -3.26 23.68 2.44
N GLN A 447 -3.95 23.97 3.55
CA GLN A 447 -5.15 24.80 3.53
C GLN A 447 -4.86 26.23 3.04
N ARG A 448 -3.72 26.81 3.45
CA ARG A 448 -3.28 28.13 2.94
C ARG A 448 -2.85 28.09 1.48
N MET A 449 -2.39 26.93 0.99
CA MET A 449 -2.04 26.71 -0.42
C MET A 449 -3.25 26.50 -1.33
N GLU A 450 -4.47 26.42 -0.81
CA GLU A 450 -5.68 25.99 -1.54
C GLU A 450 -5.95 26.79 -2.82
N HIS A 451 -5.71 28.11 -2.84
CA HIS A 451 -5.90 28.93 -4.04
C HIS A 451 -4.92 28.58 -5.18
N THR A 452 -3.84 27.87 -4.87
CA THR A 452 -2.84 27.39 -5.83
C THR A 452 -3.16 26.01 -6.40
N ARG A 453 -4.21 25.32 -5.90
CA ARG A 453 -4.54 23.93 -6.24
C ARG A 453 -4.52 23.65 -7.74
N LYS A 454 -5.09 24.55 -8.56
CA LYS A 454 -5.11 24.40 -10.03
C LYS A 454 -3.71 24.32 -10.67
N TYR A 455 -2.69 24.91 -10.04
CA TYR A 455 -1.36 25.12 -10.62
C TYR A 455 -0.25 24.34 -9.93
N ALA A 456 -0.59 23.58 -8.89
CA ALA A 456 0.39 22.94 -8.03
C ALA A 456 0.04 21.49 -7.74
N PHE A 457 1.08 20.67 -7.58
CA PHE A 457 1.03 19.36 -6.97
C PHE A 457 2.15 19.28 -5.93
N GLY A 458 1.86 18.72 -4.76
CA GLY A 458 2.82 18.65 -3.66
C GLY A 458 2.73 17.34 -2.91
N VAL A 459 3.86 16.83 -2.45
CA VAL A 459 3.94 15.71 -1.52
C VAL A 459 4.81 16.13 -0.35
N ALA A 460 4.23 16.23 0.84
CA ALA A 460 4.94 16.53 2.07
C ALA A 460 5.03 15.27 2.94
N LEU A 461 6.23 14.95 3.42
CA LEU A 461 6.54 13.79 4.23
C LEU A 461 7.11 14.24 5.59
N ILE A 462 6.67 13.58 6.64
CA ILE A 462 7.26 13.66 7.98
C ILE A 462 8.17 12.44 8.12
N ILE A 463 9.49 12.68 8.23
CA ILE A 463 10.50 11.63 8.21
C ILE A 463 11.36 11.65 9.48
N GLY A 464 11.72 10.49 10.01
CA GLY A 464 12.50 10.36 11.25
C GLY A 464 11.84 9.48 12.28
N GLU A 465 11.76 9.99 13.50
CA GLU A 465 11.18 9.30 14.66
C GLU A 465 10.10 10.19 15.30
N GLU A 466 9.18 9.58 16.05
CA GLU A 466 7.99 10.25 16.60
C GLU A 466 8.29 11.57 17.33
N LYS A 467 9.43 11.67 18.02
CA LYS A 467 9.86 12.85 18.79
C LYS A 467 10.97 13.69 18.13
N LYS A 468 11.51 13.23 17.00
CA LYS A 468 12.58 13.90 16.26
C LYS A 468 12.41 13.61 14.78
N HIS A 469 11.70 14.50 14.10
CA HIS A 469 11.33 14.32 12.70
C HIS A 469 11.44 15.61 11.92
N ASP A 470 11.70 15.45 10.63
CA ASP A 470 11.86 16.53 9.68
C ASP A 470 10.64 16.56 8.76
N ILE A 471 10.23 17.75 8.32
CA ILE A 471 9.31 17.89 7.20
C ILE A 471 10.14 18.09 5.93
N VAL A 472 9.93 17.22 4.95
CA VAL A 472 10.49 17.33 3.60
C VAL A 472 9.35 17.26 2.58
N ALA A 473 9.48 17.92 1.45
CA ALA A 473 8.46 17.92 0.43
C ALA A 473 9.02 17.98 -1.00
N LEU A 474 8.25 17.43 -1.92
CA LEU A 474 8.37 17.60 -3.36
C LEU A 474 7.21 18.50 -3.81
N TRP A 475 7.51 19.53 -4.60
CA TRP A 475 6.49 20.36 -5.23
C TRP A 475 6.71 20.46 -6.73
N VAL A 476 5.60 20.57 -7.47
CA VAL A 476 5.58 20.83 -8.90
C VAL A 476 4.63 22.00 -9.14
N PHE A 477 5.16 23.10 -9.68
CA PHE A 477 4.42 24.32 -9.93
C PHE A 477 4.37 24.65 -11.42
N ARG A 478 3.25 25.19 -11.86
CA ARG A 478 3.10 25.76 -13.19
C ARG A 478 3.95 27.01 -13.35
N GLY A 479 4.66 27.11 -14.46
CA GLY A 479 5.53 28.24 -14.80
C GLY A 479 7.00 27.95 -14.55
N LYS A 480 7.81 29.00 -14.69
CA LYS A 480 9.26 28.96 -14.46
C LYS A 480 9.59 29.62 -13.12
N GLY A 481 10.32 28.90 -12.28
CA GLY A 481 10.66 29.34 -10.94
C GLY A 481 9.47 29.27 -9.97
N MET A 482 9.61 29.90 -8.81
CA MET A 482 8.56 29.93 -7.79
C MET A 482 7.47 30.95 -8.17
N PRO A 483 6.19 30.54 -8.34
CA PRO A 483 5.11 31.47 -8.65
C PRO A 483 4.88 32.50 -7.54
N GLU A 484 4.58 33.75 -7.89
CA GLU A 484 4.29 34.82 -6.90
C GLU A 484 3.10 34.44 -6.00
N ILE A 485 2.06 33.81 -6.55
CA ILE A 485 0.89 33.35 -5.77
C ILE A 485 1.25 32.32 -4.68
N VAL A 486 2.41 31.66 -4.80
CA VAL A 486 2.95 30.74 -3.79
C VAL A 486 3.82 31.51 -2.80
N LYS A 487 4.62 32.48 -3.26
CA LYS A 487 5.42 33.33 -2.37
C LYS A 487 4.57 34.14 -1.39
N ASP A 488 3.37 34.52 -1.80
CA ASP A 488 2.40 35.24 -0.97
C ASP A 488 1.69 34.35 0.06
N VAL A 489 1.87 33.01 -0.01
CA VAL A 489 1.28 32.09 0.97
C VAL A 489 2.08 32.17 2.26
N GLU A 490 1.40 32.55 3.34
CA GLU A 490 1.93 32.53 4.69
C GLU A 490 2.51 31.14 5.02
N ASP A 491 3.71 31.15 5.63
CA ASP A 491 4.58 30.02 5.93
C ASP A 491 5.52 29.54 4.82
N THR A 492 5.37 30.00 3.57
CA THR A 492 6.27 29.59 2.48
C THR A 492 7.73 29.91 2.81
N GLU A 493 7.97 30.99 3.54
CA GLU A 493 9.25 31.42 4.07
C GLU A 493 9.80 30.54 5.20
N LEU A 494 8.98 29.70 5.84
CA LEU A 494 9.43 28.75 6.87
C LEU A 494 10.10 27.51 6.26
N PHE A 495 10.13 27.41 4.93
CA PHE A 495 10.77 26.32 4.21
C PHE A 495 11.94 26.84 3.38
N ASP A 496 12.99 26.01 3.29
CA ASP A 496 14.02 26.13 2.29
C ASP A 496 13.53 25.49 0.98
N TRP A 497 13.71 26.19 -0.13
CA TRP A 497 13.28 25.76 -1.45
C TRP A 497 14.50 25.61 -2.36
N GLU A 498 14.65 24.42 -2.93
CA GLU A 498 15.71 24.09 -3.88
C GLU A 498 15.06 23.68 -5.20
N GLU A 499 15.28 24.47 -6.26
CA GLU A 499 14.79 24.13 -7.60
C GLU A 499 15.46 22.85 -8.11
N ILE A 500 14.68 22.00 -8.79
CA ILE A 500 15.16 20.78 -9.43
C ILE A 500 15.44 21.10 -10.91
N PRO A 501 16.71 21.35 -11.30
CA PRO A 501 17.04 21.76 -12.67
C PRO A 501 16.84 20.63 -13.67
N ASP A 502 17.13 19.39 -13.27
CA ASP A 502 16.94 18.19 -14.08
C ASP A 502 16.08 17.17 -13.34
N VAL A 503 14.79 17.19 -13.66
CA VAL A 503 13.78 16.26 -13.13
C VAL A 503 14.07 14.81 -13.54
N SER A 504 14.67 14.60 -14.73
CA SER A 504 14.99 13.25 -15.21
C SER A 504 16.18 12.66 -14.43
N ALA A 505 17.17 13.47 -14.08
CA ALA A 505 18.29 13.03 -13.24
C ALA A 505 17.86 12.68 -11.81
N GLN A 506 16.80 13.32 -11.30
CA GLN A 506 16.25 13.06 -9.96
C GLN A 506 15.13 11.99 -9.95
N ARG A 507 15.02 11.19 -11.02
CA ARG A 507 13.89 10.24 -11.22
C ARG A 507 13.65 9.33 -10.02
N GLU A 508 14.69 8.72 -9.48
CA GLU A 508 14.57 7.79 -8.36
C GLU A 508 14.05 8.50 -7.10
N ARG A 509 14.65 9.65 -6.75
CA ARG A 509 14.25 10.43 -5.58
C ARG A 509 12.83 10.97 -5.67
N ILE A 510 12.43 11.46 -6.84
CA ILE A 510 11.07 11.90 -7.09
C ILE A 510 10.10 10.72 -6.98
N THR A 511 10.43 9.56 -7.55
CA THR A 511 9.59 8.35 -7.45
C THR A 511 9.40 7.93 -6.00
N ASP A 512 10.46 7.97 -5.20
CA ASP A 512 10.39 7.60 -3.78
C ASP A 512 9.51 8.57 -2.98
N TYR A 513 9.63 9.89 -3.23
CA TYR A 513 8.75 10.89 -2.61
C TYR A 513 7.29 10.69 -3.05
N LEU A 514 7.03 10.41 -4.33
CA LEU A 514 5.69 10.12 -4.82
C LEU A 514 5.09 8.88 -4.14
N CYS A 515 5.90 7.83 -3.91
CA CYS A 515 5.47 6.57 -3.30
C CYS A 515 5.52 6.56 -1.76
N TRP A 516 6.08 7.60 -1.14
CA TRP A 516 6.33 7.68 0.31
C TRP A 516 7.23 6.55 0.82
N GLU A 517 8.12 6.06 -0.03
CA GLU A 517 9.05 4.98 0.31
C GLU A 517 10.20 4.90 -0.68
N GLY A 518 11.37 4.51 -0.17
CA GLY A 518 12.52 4.15 -0.97
C GLY A 518 13.83 4.68 -0.37
N PRO A 519 14.97 4.21 -0.90
CA PRO A 519 16.29 4.43 -0.31
C PRO A 519 16.77 5.88 -0.38
N THR A 520 16.18 6.71 -1.24
CA THR A 520 16.57 8.11 -1.38
C THR A 520 15.96 9.02 -0.30
N ILE A 521 14.95 8.53 0.43
CA ILE A 521 14.39 9.24 1.58
C ILE A 521 15.33 9.02 2.77
N PRO A 522 15.92 10.08 3.35
CA PRO A 522 17.06 9.93 4.25
C PRO A 522 16.72 9.36 5.63
N LYS A 523 15.44 9.28 5.98
CA LYS A 523 14.94 8.76 7.25
C LYS A 523 13.62 8.00 7.02
N PRO A 524 13.20 7.11 7.93
CA PRO A 524 11.91 6.42 7.82
C PRO A 524 10.75 7.40 7.68
N VAL A 525 9.82 7.13 6.77
CA VAL A 525 8.60 7.93 6.62
C VAL A 525 7.63 7.55 7.74
N LEU A 526 7.25 8.52 8.57
CA LEU A 526 6.27 8.35 9.63
C LEU A 526 4.85 8.58 9.12
N GLU A 527 4.68 9.62 8.30
CA GLU A 527 3.41 10.05 7.72
C GLU A 527 3.68 11.00 6.55
N GLY A 528 2.68 11.26 5.71
CA GLY A 528 2.74 12.31 4.70
C GLY A 528 1.37 12.91 4.39
N ARG A 529 1.37 13.85 3.43
CA ARG A 529 0.18 14.49 2.85
C ARG A 529 0.43 14.80 1.38
N VAL A 530 -0.62 14.69 0.55
CA VAL A 530 -0.56 15.07 -0.86
C VAL A 530 -1.48 16.27 -1.13
N PHE A 531 -0.93 17.29 -1.78
CA PHE A 531 -1.63 18.47 -2.27
C PHE A 531 -1.92 18.28 -3.76
N LYS A 532 -3.20 18.21 -4.14
CA LYS A 532 -3.61 17.93 -5.53
C LYS A 532 -4.98 18.50 -5.85
#